data_AF-A0A9R1CGA6-F1
#
_entry.id   AF-A0A9R1CGA6-F1
#
_cell.length_a   1.000
_cell.length_b   1.000
_cell.length_c   1.000
_cell.angle_alpha   90.00
_cell.angle_beta   90.00
_cell.angle_gamma   90.00
#
_symmetry.space_group_name_H-M   'P 1'
#
loop_
_entity.id
_entity.type
_entity.pdbx_description
1 polymer ?
#
loop_
_entity_poly.entity_id
_entity_poly.type
_entity_poly.pdbx_seq_one_letter_code
_entity_poly.pdbx_strand_id
1 'polypeptide(L)'
;MSDKQQLLDMGFDSARIDWALRATNKAGLQPAMDHLLANVGKPIPEAMDEQIDEDDEEAVRAHIKKLGGTVDDSDAVAKSIKCSECGKIFRSQATASFHAEKSGHDQFEESTEEIKPLTEEEKKAKLQELREKLAIKRAAQSKEDEKANRANEAIRRKAGQDTTKIREDLKLKEALQDAEQKKREKLEDRKARAAIKAQIEADKRERAEKAAREKALREGKAIPTSSSPVPTIVPKADTGLKSSENPETRLQIRLATGGAPMTKTFPSDNSM
;
A
#
# COMPACT_ATOMS: atom_id res chain seq x y z
N MET A 1 29.58 7.42 17.77
CA MET A 1 28.99 8.75 17.50
C MET A 1 27.55 8.71 17.99
N SER A 2 27.16 9.63 18.87
CA SER A 2 25.76 9.74 19.30
C SER A 2 24.95 10.50 18.25
N ASP A 3 23.71 10.10 17.98
CA ASP A 3 22.83 10.79 17.03
C ASP A 3 22.72 12.28 17.34
N LYS A 4 22.71 12.65 18.63
CA LYS A 4 22.74 14.04 19.09
C LYS A 4 23.99 14.79 18.62
N GLN A 5 25.15 14.15 18.70
CA GLN A 5 26.41 14.76 18.29
C GLN A 5 26.45 14.98 16.78
N GLN A 6 25.96 14.01 15.99
CA GLN A 6 25.88 14.16 14.53
C GLN A 6 24.93 15.30 14.13
N LEU A 7 23.78 15.43 14.80
CA LEU A 7 22.85 16.54 14.53
C LEU A 7 23.41 17.90 14.95
N LEU A 8 24.19 17.95 16.03
CA LEU A 8 24.93 19.16 16.44
C LEU A 8 26.00 19.52 15.40
N ASP A 9 26.75 18.54 14.90
CA ASP A 9 27.78 18.74 13.86
C ASP A 9 27.15 19.22 12.52
N MET A 10 25.88 18.86 12.27
CA MET A 10 25.09 19.35 11.13
C MET A 10 24.50 20.76 11.34
N GLY A 11 24.67 21.36 12.53
CA GLY A 11 24.26 22.73 12.82
C GLY A 11 22.82 22.89 13.34
N PHE A 12 22.16 21.82 13.80
CA PHE A 12 20.85 21.93 14.43
C PHE A 12 20.95 22.39 15.89
N ASP A 13 19.95 23.15 16.35
CA ASP A 13 19.89 23.63 17.73
C ASP A 13 19.67 22.49 18.74
N SER A 14 20.41 22.53 19.86
CA SER A 14 20.40 21.47 20.88
C SER A 14 19.02 21.19 21.48
N ALA A 15 18.18 22.21 21.68
CA ALA A 15 16.85 22.05 22.24
C ALA A 15 15.89 21.41 21.23
N ARG A 16 16.03 21.75 19.94
CA ARG A 16 15.28 21.09 18.86
C ARG A 16 15.68 19.64 18.69
N ILE A 17 16.97 19.33 18.80
CA ILE A 17 17.48 17.96 18.74
C ILE A 17 16.91 17.13 19.89
N ASP A 18 16.93 17.64 21.12
CA ASP A 18 16.38 16.92 22.26
C ASP A 18 14.87 16.72 22.14
N TRP A 19 14.15 17.71 21.60
CA TRP A 19 12.73 17.57 21.26
C TRP A 19 12.50 16.50 20.19
N ALA A 20 13.27 16.50 19.10
CA ALA A 20 13.15 15.50 18.04
C ALA A 20 13.51 14.09 18.51
N LEU A 21 14.54 13.93 19.33
CA LEU A 21 14.92 12.64 19.91
C LEU A 21 13.88 12.12 20.89
N ARG A 22 13.20 13.00 21.64
CA ARG A 22 12.06 12.64 22.50
C ARG A 22 10.84 12.25 21.66
N ALA A 23 10.49 13.06 20.67
CA ALA A 23 9.34 12.82 19.78
C ALA A 23 9.48 11.53 18.96
N THR A 24 10.71 11.18 18.57
CA THR A 24 11.02 9.95 17.83
C THR A 24 11.39 8.78 18.73
N ASN A 25 11.31 8.94 20.06
CA ASN A 25 11.66 7.94 21.06
C ASN A 25 13.04 7.29 20.84
N LYS A 26 14.02 8.10 20.41
CA LYS A 26 15.39 7.67 20.06
C LYS A 26 15.44 6.56 18.99
N ALA A 27 14.55 6.61 18.00
CA ALA A 27 14.50 5.65 16.90
C ALA A 27 15.68 5.74 15.90
N GLY A 28 16.67 6.63 16.15
CA GLY A 28 17.88 6.80 15.36
C GLY A 28 17.98 8.17 14.68
N LEU A 29 19.11 8.41 13.99
CA LEU A 29 19.42 9.68 13.34
C LEU A 29 18.39 10.10 12.26
N GLN A 30 18.01 9.20 11.36
CA GLN A 30 17.12 9.51 10.22
C GLN A 30 15.72 9.98 10.68
N PRO A 31 15.02 9.25 11.58
CA PRO A 31 13.76 9.73 12.14
C PRO A 31 13.87 11.09 12.83
N ALA A 32 14.97 11.33 13.57
CA ALA A 32 15.21 12.60 14.25
C ALA A 32 15.44 13.74 13.24
N MET A 33 16.15 13.48 12.14
CA MET A 33 16.33 14.43 11.04
C MET A 33 15.01 14.77 10.35
N ASP A 34 14.21 13.77 9.99
CA ASP A 34 12.90 13.99 9.35
C ASP A 34 11.98 14.83 10.25
N HIS A 35 12.00 14.56 11.56
CA HIS A 35 11.25 15.34 12.53
C HIS A 35 11.76 16.78 12.67
N LEU A 36 13.07 16.99 12.67
CA LEU A 36 13.67 18.33 12.69
C LEU A 36 13.29 19.12 11.44
N LEU A 37 13.43 18.53 10.25
CA LEU A 37 13.11 19.15 8.96
C LEU A 37 11.64 19.52 8.83
N ALA A 38 10.73 18.64 9.28
CA ALA A 38 9.30 18.90 9.26
C ALA A 38 8.85 20.01 10.21
N ASN A 39 9.72 20.42 11.16
CA ASN A 39 9.38 21.34 12.24
C ASN A 39 10.36 22.52 12.41
N VAL A 40 11.24 22.80 11.44
CA VAL A 40 12.22 23.91 11.47
C VAL A 40 11.56 25.27 11.74
N GLY A 41 10.34 25.49 11.24
CA GLY A 41 9.59 26.74 11.42
C GLY A 41 8.61 26.76 12.59
N LYS A 42 8.42 25.65 13.30
CA LYS A 42 7.45 25.59 14.41
C LYS A 42 8.14 25.92 15.74
N PRO A 43 7.47 26.62 16.67
CA PRO A 43 7.98 26.82 18.01
C PRO A 43 8.18 25.45 18.67
N ILE A 44 9.28 25.30 19.41
CA ILE A 44 9.53 24.11 20.22
C ILE A 44 8.44 24.09 21.29
N PRO A 45 7.62 23.03 21.38
CA PRO A 45 6.72 22.88 22.51
C PRO A 45 7.59 22.83 23.77
N GLU A 46 7.49 23.87 24.60
CA GLU A 46 8.07 23.84 25.95
C GLU A 46 7.60 22.56 26.61
N ALA A 47 8.55 21.78 27.14
CA ALA A 47 8.28 20.49 27.73
C ALA A 47 7.31 20.67 28.91
N MET A 48 6.02 20.52 28.62
CA MET A 48 5.02 20.22 29.63
C MET A 48 5.32 18.79 30.06
N ASP A 49 5.99 18.65 31.19
CA ASP A 49 5.89 17.48 32.05
C ASP A 49 4.39 17.28 32.32
N GLU A 50 3.71 16.50 31.48
CA GLU A 50 2.32 16.10 31.69
C GLU A 50 2.28 14.96 32.72
N GLN A 51 2.75 15.27 33.94
CA GLN A 51 2.22 14.68 35.16
C GLN A 51 1.30 15.74 35.75
N ILE A 52 0.07 15.78 35.24
CA ILE A 52 -0.97 16.62 35.80
C ILE A 52 -1.44 15.91 37.06
N ASP A 53 -1.05 16.43 38.21
CA ASP A 53 -1.63 16.04 39.49
C ASP A 53 -3.13 16.36 39.45
N GLU A 54 -3.97 15.33 39.48
CA GLU A 54 -5.44 15.46 39.34
C GLU A 54 -6.08 16.22 40.52
N ASP A 55 -5.32 16.43 41.60
CA ASP A 55 -5.72 17.16 42.80
C ASP A 55 -5.52 18.69 42.69
N ASP A 56 -4.76 19.18 41.70
CA ASP A 56 -4.55 20.61 41.52
C ASP A 56 -5.67 21.23 40.66
N GLU A 57 -6.59 21.93 41.32
CA GLU A 57 -7.73 22.59 40.68
C GLU A 57 -7.31 23.62 39.61
N GLU A 58 -6.08 24.14 39.70
CA GLU A 58 -5.52 25.09 38.73
C GLU A 58 -5.03 24.38 37.46
N ALA A 59 -4.41 23.21 37.59
CA ALA A 59 -3.96 22.40 36.45
C ALA A 59 -5.15 21.84 35.65
N VAL A 60 -6.22 21.43 36.35
CA VAL A 60 -7.48 21.01 35.70
C VAL A 60 -8.17 22.17 34.98
N ARG A 61 -8.17 23.38 35.57
CA ARG A 61 -8.71 24.60 34.92
C ARG A 61 -7.93 24.98 33.66
N ALA A 62 -6.60 24.96 33.73
CA ALA A 62 -5.73 25.23 32.59
C ALA A 62 -5.94 24.19 31.47
N HIS A 63 -6.16 22.92 31.82
CA HIS A 63 -6.42 21.89 30.83
C HIS A 63 -7.79 22.04 30.16
N ILE A 64 -8.83 22.42 30.91
CA ILE A 64 -10.16 22.74 30.38
C ILE A 64 -10.10 23.97 29.44
N LYS A 65 -9.31 25.00 29.80
CA LYS A 65 -9.04 26.18 28.95
C LYS A 65 -8.33 25.81 27.65
N LYS A 66 -7.37 24.87 27.70
CA LYS A 66 -6.64 24.33 26.53
C LYS A 66 -7.53 23.47 25.60
N LEU A 67 -8.55 22.81 26.14
CA LEU A 67 -9.54 22.01 25.40
C LEU A 67 -10.75 22.84 24.89
N GLY A 68 -10.73 24.16 25.05
CA GLY A 68 -11.76 25.07 24.54
C GLY A 68 -12.95 25.31 25.48
N GLY A 69 -12.87 24.88 26.75
CA GLY A 69 -13.83 25.26 27.79
C GLY A 69 -13.30 26.45 28.59
N THR A 70 -13.98 27.59 28.55
CA THR A 70 -13.64 28.75 29.39
C THR A 70 -14.48 28.74 30.67
N VAL A 71 -13.83 28.72 31.83
CA VAL A 71 -14.43 29.05 33.14
C VAL A 71 -13.53 30.11 33.77
N ASP A 72 -13.56 31.32 33.21
CA ASP A 72 -12.90 32.48 33.79
C ASP A 72 -13.87 33.18 34.76
N ASP A 73 -13.40 33.41 35.99
CA ASP A 73 -14.13 34.10 37.07
C ASP A 73 -13.74 35.59 37.18
N SER A 74 -12.91 36.08 36.25
CA SER A 74 -12.31 37.41 36.33
C SER A 74 -12.85 38.44 35.34
N ASP A 75 -13.93 38.16 34.60
CA ASP A 75 -14.58 39.17 33.75
C ASP A 75 -15.69 39.89 34.50
N ALA A 76 -15.27 40.66 35.51
CA ALA A 76 -16.08 41.65 36.19
C ALA A 76 -15.96 43.01 35.49
N VAL A 77 -16.43 43.13 34.23
CA VAL A 77 -16.91 44.41 33.68
C VAL A 77 -18.04 44.12 32.69
N ALA A 78 -19.23 44.60 33.04
CA ALA A 78 -20.50 44.31 32.42
C ALA A 78 -20.65 44.91 31.01
N LYS A 79 -20.75 44.05 29.99
CA LYS A 79 -21.54 44.24 28.76
C LYS A 79 -21.99 42.87 28.27
N SER A 80 -23.21 42.44 28.61
CA SER A 80 -23.76 41.21 28.05
C SER A 80 -24.18 41.47 26.60
N ILE A 81 -23.98 40.50 25.71
CA ILE A 81 -24.26 40.65 24.28
C ILE A 81 -25.35 39.65 23.93
N LYS A 82 -26.53 40.12 23.49
CA LYS A 82 -27.63 39.23 23.07
C LYS A 82 -27.62 39.09 21.55
N CYS A 83 -27.81 37.89 21.04
CA CYS A 83 -28.04 37.67 19.61
C CYS A 83 -29.50 37.96 19.28
N SER A 84 -29.78 38.86 18.33
CA SER A 84 -31.14 39.25 17.95
C SER A 84 -31.87 38.15 17.16
N GLU A 85 -31.14 37.21 16.56
CA GLU A 85 -31.71 36.13 15.76
C GLU A 85 -32.17 34.94 16.61
N CYS A 86 -31.53 34.68 17.75
CA CYS A 86 -31.87 33.55 18.62
C CYS A 86 -32.10 33.89 20.10
N GLY A 87 -32.01 35.17 20.47
CA GLY A 87 -32.27 35.66 21.82
C GLY A 87 -31.29 35.17 22.90
N LYS A 88 -30.18 34.53 22.51
CA LYS A 88 -29.19 34.02 23.48
C LYS A 88 -28.31 35.17 23.97
N ILE A 89 -28.11 35.24 25.28
CA ILE A 89 -27.28 36.24 25.94
C ILE A 89 -25.92 35.65 26.25
N PHE A 90 -24.87 36.34 25.83
CA PHE A 90 -23.48 35.95 25.98
C PHE A 90 -22.81 36.82 27.03
N ARG A 91 -21.93 36.20 27.83
CA ARG A 91 -21.18 36.84 28.91
C ARG A 91 -20.01 37.68 28.37
N SER A 92 -19.39 37.26 27.26
CA SER A 92 -18.23 37.93 26.67
C SER A 92 -18.29 37.94 25.14
N GLN A 93 -17.57 38.89 24.53
CA GLN A 93 -17.45 39.01 23.08
C GLN A 93 -16.89 37.72 22.43
N ALA A 94 -15.95 37.04 23.09
CA ALA A 94 -15.39 35.78 22.59
C ALA A 94 -16.46 34.67 22.49
N THR A 95 -17.38 34.58 23.45
CA THR A 95 -18.50 33.62 23.38
C THR A 95 -19.53 33.97 22.30
N ALA A 96 -19.75 35.27 22.05
CA ALA A 96 -20.60 35.73 20.95
C ALA A 96 -19.98 35.41 19.58
N SER A 97 -18.67 35.62 19.41
CA SER A 97 -17.95 35.27 18.18
C SER A 97 -17.97 33.76 17.90
N PHE A 98 -17.83 32.91 18.92
CA PHE A 98 -17.95 31.46 18.76
C PHE A 98 -19.37 31.03 18.36
N HIS A 99 -20.40 31.70 18.90
CA HIS A 99 -21.78 31.47 18.47
C HIS A 99 -21.99 31.91 17.02
N ALA A 100 -21.45 33.07 16.62
CA ALA A 100 -21.46 33.51 15.22
C ALA A 100 -20.81 32.47 14.28
N GLU A 101 -19.65 31.92 14.64
CA GLU A 101 -18.96 30.93 13.81
C GLU A 101 -19.70 29.58 13.73
N LYS A 102 -20.37 29.18 14.82
CA LYS A 102 -21.05 27.88 14.89
C LYS A 102 -22.47 27.90 14.33
N SER A 103 -23.22 28.99 14.52
CA SER A 103 -24.61 29.11 14.08
C SER A 103 -24.83 30.10 12.95
N GLY A 104 -23.81 30.90 12.56
CA GLY A 104 -23.92 31.88 11.47
C GLY A 104 -24.85 33.05 11.80
N HIS A 105 -24.98 33.41 13.08
CA HIS A 105 -25.80 34.55 13.49
C HIS A 105 -24.89 35.75 13.76
N ASP A 106 -25.16 36.86 13.09
CA ASP A 106 -24.24 38.00 13.02
C ASP A 106 -24.80 39.24 13.72
N GLN A 107 -26.11 39.26 13.98
CA GLN A 107 -26.78 40.39 14.63
C GLN A 107 -26.73 40.27 16.15
N PHE A 108 -25.88 41.10 16.78
CA PHE A 108 -25.72 41.18 18.22
C PHE A 108 -26.09 42.57 18.76
N GLU A 109 -26.90 42.60 19.82
CA GLU A 109 -27.29 43.80 20.56
C GLU A 109 -26.62 43.79 21.95
N GLU A 110 -26.08 44.92 22.39
CA GLU A 110 -25.56 45.07 23.75
C GLU A 110 -26.75 45.13 24.74
N SER A 111 -26.90 44.13 25.60
CA SER A 111 -27.92 44.05 26.65
C SER A 111 -27.30 44.38 28.01
N THR A 112 -27.95 45.19 28.83
CA THR A 112 -27.50 45.55 30.19
C THR A 112 -27.98 44.56 31.26
N GLU A 113 -28.46 43.37 30.87
CA GLU A 113 -28.87 42.35 31.82
C GLU A 113 -27.65 41.72 32.49
N GLU A 114 -27.50 42.02 33.79
CA GLU A 114 -26.46 41.43 34.64
C GLU A 114 -26.68 39.91 34.74
N ILE A 115 -25.86 39.14 34.02
CA ILE A 115 -25.84 37.69 34.17
C ILE A 115 -25.33 37.38 35.58
N LYS A 116 -26.24 36.97 36.46
CA LYS A 116 -25.91 36.51 37.81
C LYS A 116 -24.76 35.50 37.72
N PRO A 117 -23.61 35.76 38.37
CA PRO A 117 -22.50 34.82 38.33
C PRO A 117 -22.99 33.48 38.87
N LEU A 118 -22.68 32.41 38.13
CA LEU A 118 -23.01 31.04 38.51
C LEU A 118 -22.54 30.82 39.96
N THR A 119 -23.43 30.32 40.82
CA THR A 119 -23.09 30.10 42.23
C THR A 119 -21.94 29.10 42.34
N GLU A 120 -21.11 29.20 43.39
CA GLU A 120 -19.94 28.33 43.55
C GLU A 120 -20.30 26.83 43.53
N GLU A 121 -21.52 26.48 43.95
CA GLU A 121 -22.03 25.12 43.92
C GLU A 121 -22.35 24.63 42.50
N GLU A 122 -22.94 25.47 41.65
CA GLU A 122 -23.21 25.13 40.24
C GLU A 122 -21.93 25.04 39.40
N LYS A 123 -20.90 25.83 39.75
CA LYS A 123 -19.57 25.75 39.14
C LYS A 123 -18.90 24.41 39.48
N LYS A 124 -18.97 23.98 40.74
CA LYS A 124 -18.43 22.68 41.18
C LYS A 124 -19.18 21.51 40.52
N ALA A 125 -20.50 21.59 40.42
CA ALA A 125 -21.31 20.57 39.74
C ALA A 125 -20.95 20.45 38.26
N LYS A 126 -20.80 21.58 37.53
CA LYS A 126 -20.37 21.55 36.12
C LYS A 126 -18.95 21.03 35.92
N LEU A 127 -18.03 21.31 36.85
CA LEU A 127 -16.68 20.76 36.80
C LEU A 127 -16.68 19.24 37.03
N GLN A 128 -17.52 18.74 37.94
CA GLN A 128 -17.69 17.30 38.15
C GLN A 128 -18.29 16.62 36.92
N GLU A 129 -19.35 17.19 36.33
CA GLU A 129 -19.95 16.67 35.10
C GLU A 129 -18.94 16.62 33.93
N LEU A 130 -18.11 17.66 33.78
CA LEU A 130 -17.06 17.69 32.77
C LEU A 130 -15.96 16.65 33.04
N ARG A 131 -15.56 16.45 34.31
CA ARG A 131 -14.60 15.40 34.70
C ARG A 131 -15.15 14.01 34.42
N GLU A 132 -16.41 13.74 34.76
CA GLU A 132 -17.08 12.46 34.48
C GLU A 132 -17.16 12.21 32.98
N LYS A 133 -17.52 13.21 32.18
CA LYS A 133 -17.57 13.09 30.71
C LYS A 133 -16.19 12.81 30.10
N LEU A 134 -15.14 13.44 30.62
CA LEU A 134 -13.75 13.16 30.21
C LEU A 134 -13.30 11.76 30.62
N ALA A 135 -13.67 11.31 31.82
CA ALA A 135 -13.37 9.96 32.30
C ALA A 135 -14.08 8.90 31.42
N ILE A 136 -15.35 9.11 31.07
CA ILE A 136 -16.09 8.24 30.14
C ILE A 136 -15.41 8.22 28.77
N LYS A 137 -14.99 9.37 28.24
CA LYS A 137 -14.30 9.46 26.95
C LYS A 137 -12.94 8.74 26.98
N ARG A 138 -12.14 8.94 28.02
CA ARG A 138 -10.85 8.23 28.20
C ARG A 138 -11.05 6.72 28.34
N ALA A 139 -12.05 6.29 29.11
CA ALA A 139 -12.36 4.87 29.26
C ALA A 139 -12.84 4.22 27.94
N ALA A 140 -13.58 4.96 27.11
CA ALA A 140 -13.96 4.49 25.78
C ALA A 140 -12.73 4.41 24.85
N GLN A 141 -11.89 5.45 24.82
CA GLN A 141 -10.68 5.48 24.01
C GLN A 141 -9.69 4.37 24.40
N SER A 142 -9.46 4.15 25.70
CA SER A 142 -8.60 3.06 26.18
C SER A 142 -9.06 1.69 25.71
N LYS A 143 -10.37 1.42 25.69
CA LYS A 143 -10.91 0.15 25.16
C LYS A 143 -10.73 0.00 23.64
N GLU A 144 -10.79 1.10 22.90
CA GLU A 144 -10.53 1.09 21.46
C GLU A 144 -9.03 0.90 21.17
N ASP A 145 -8.17 1.57 21.92
CA ASP A 145 -6.72 1.45 21.81
C ASP A 145 -6.24 0.03 22.18
N GLU A 146 -6.81 -0.59 23.21
CA GLU A 146 -6.54 -1.99 23.56
C GLU A 146 -6.93 -2.95 22.43
N LYS A 147 -8.08 -2.72 21.77
CA LYS A 147 -8.52 -3.53 20.62
C LYS A 147 -7.60 -3.32 19.42
N ALA A 148 -7.23 -2.07 19.13
CA ALA A 148 -6.30 -1.74 18.05
C ALA A 148 -4.92 -2.37 18.28
N ASN A 149 -4.40 -2.27 19.51
CA ASN A 149 -3.12 -2.87 19.90
C ASN A 149 -3.16 -4.41 19.79
N ARG A 150 -4.25 -5.05 20.22
CA ARG A 150 -4.44 -6.50 20.07
C ARG A 150 -4.51 -6.92 18.59
N ALA A 151 -5.19 -6.14 17.75
CA ALA A 151 -5.26 -6.41 16.31
C ALA A 151 -3.89 -6.24 15.64
N ASN A 152 -3.15 -5.18 15.95
CA ASN A 152 -1.81 -4.93 15.44
C ASN A 152 -0.82 -6.03 15.84
N GLU A 153 -0.89 -6.49 17.08
CA GLU A 153 -0.07 -7.61 17.55
C GLU A 153 -0.46 -8.94 16.88
N ALA A 154 -1.76 -9.17 16.63
CA ALA A 154 -2.21 -10.34 15.87
C ALA A 154 -1.71 -10.31 14.42
N ILE A 155 -1.69 -9.15 13.77
CA ILE A 155 -1.12 -8.97 12.41
C ILE A 155 0.38 -9.26 12.44
N ARG A 156 1.11 -8.75 13.43
CA ARG A 156 2.56 -9.02 13.58
C ARG A 156 2.85 -10.52 13.69
N ARG A 157 2.08 -11.23 14.52
CA ARG A 157 2.23 -12.69 14.68
C ARG A 157 1.87 -13.45 13.42
N LYS A 158 0.79 -13.08 12.75
CA LYS A 158 0.39 -13.69 11.47
C LYS A 158 1.44 -13.45 10.39
N ALA A 159 1.94 -12.22 10.23
CA ALA A 159 3.00 -11.92 9.29
C ALA A 159 4.26 -12.77 9.56
N GLY A 160 4.66 -12.95 10.83
CA GLY A 160 5.74 -13.86 11.19
C GLY A 160 5.48 -15.30 10.73
N GLN A 161 4.31 -15.86 11.04
CA GLN A 161 3.93 -17.22 10.62
C GLN A 161 3.83 -17.34 9.09
N ASP A 162 3.25 -16.37 8.41
CA ASP A 162 3.07 -16.38 6.97
C ASP A 162 4.44 -16.33 6.27
N THR A 163 5.42 -15.58 6.77
CA THR A 163 6.78 -15.62 6.21
C THR A 163 7.44 -16.99 6.34
N THR A 164 7.22 -17.69 7.46
CA THR A 164 7.72 -19.07 7.63
C THR A 164 7.03 -20.05 6.69
N LYS A 165 5.70 -19.98 6.58
CA LYS A 165 4.91 -20.82 5.66
C LYS A 165 5.27 -20.57 4.20
N ILE A 166 5.39 -19.30 3.78
CA ILE A 166 5.79 -18.93 2.41
C ILE A 166 7.16 -19.53 2.08
N ARG A 167 8.12 -19.49 3.03
CA ARG A 167 9.45 -20.08 2.82
C ARG A 167 9.38 -21.61 2.71
N GLU A 168 8.55 -22.28 3.51
CA GLU A 168 8.33 -23.73 3.42
C GLU A 168 7.64 -24.11 2.11
N ASP A 169 6.58 -23.40 1.73
CA ASP A 169 5.84 -23.62 0.48
C ASP A 169 6.72 -23.41 -0.75
N LEU A 170 7.58 -22.40 -0.74
CA LEU A 170 8.53 -22.13 -1.82
C LEU A 170 9.54 -23.28 -1.96
N LYS A 171 10.11 -23.75 -0.84
CA LYS A 171 11.00 -24.93 -0.84
C LYS A 171 10.31 -26.19 -1.33
N LEU A 172 9.05 -26.41 -0.93
CA LEU A 172 8.27 -27.56 -1.39
C LEU A 172 8.00 -27.48 -2.89
N LYS A 173 7.64 -26.30 -3.40
CA LYS A 173 7.44 -26.08 -4.84
C LYS A 173 8.72 -26.30 -5.65
N GLU A 174 9.85 -25.78 -5.18
CA GLU A 174 11.16 -26.01 -5.83
C GLU A 174 11.49 -27.50 -5.85
N ALA A 175 11.33 -28.22 -4.73
CA ALA A 175 11.59 -29.66 -4.69
C ALA A 175 10.67 -30.47 -5.63
N LEU A 176 9.40 -30.08 -5.76
CA LEU A 176 8.47 -30.70 -6.69
C LEU A 176 8.84 -30.41 -8.15
N GLN A 177 9.22 -29.17 -8.47
CA GLN A 177 9.67 -28.79 -9.81
C GLN A 177 10.95 -29.53 -10.18
N ASP A 178 11.92 -29.65 -9.28
CA ASP A 178 13.14 -30.42 -9.50
C ASP A 178 12.86 -31.91 -9.74
N ALA A 179 11.92 -32.49 -8.99
CA ALA A 179 11.51 -33.87 -9.19
C ALA A 179 10.79 -34.08 -10.53
N GLU A 180 9.94 -33.14 -10.95
CA GLU A 180 9.28 -33.16 -12.25
C GLU A 180 10.26 -32.98 -13.40
N GLN A 181 11.19 -32.02 -13.30
CA GLN A 181 12.24 -31.80 -14.29
C GLN A 181 13.11 -33.03 -14.46
N LYS A 182 13.57 -33.67 -13.36
CA LYS A 182 14.31 -34.93 -13.43
C LYS A 182 13.52 -36.06 -14.08
N LYS A 183 12.21 -36.14 -13.86
CA LYS A 183 11.35 -37.13 -14.55
C LYS A 183 11.22 -36.82 -16.03
N ARG A 184 11.05 -35.54 -16.39
CA ARG A 184 10.97 -35.08 -17.77
C ARG A 184 12.27 -35.35 -18.52
N GLU A 185 13.41 -34.99 -17.94
CA GLU A 185 14.75 -35.26 -18.50
C GLU A 185 14.95 -36.76 -18.73
N LYS A 186 14.62 -37.62 -17.76
CA LYS A 186 14.69 -39.09 -17.94
C LYS A 186 13.81 -39.59 -19.08
N LEU A 187 12.62 -39.00 -19.25
CA LEU A 187 11.70 -39.38 -20.34
C LEU A 187 12.23 -38.91 -21.69
N GLU A 188 12.73 -37.68 -21.78
CA GLU A 188 13.30 -37.13 -23.01
C GLU A 188 14.60 -37.85 -23.39
N ASP A 189 15.47 -38.20 -22.44
CA ASP A 189 16.65 -39.03 -22.68
C ASP A 189 16.29 -40.41 -23.22
N ARG A 190 15.25 -41.03 -22.65
CA ARG A 190 14.75 -42.32 -23.14
C ARG A 190 14.18 -42.20 -24.55
N LYS A 191 13.42 -41.14 -24.84
CA LYS A 191 12.88 -40.86 -26.18
C LYS A 191 14.01 -40.57 -27.17
N ALA A 192 15.02 -39.79 -26.80
CA ALA A 192 16.17 -39.47 -27.64
C ALA A 192 16.97 -40.73 -27.98
N ARG A 193 17.25 -41.60 -27.00
CA ARG A 193 17.90 -42.90 -27.23
C ARG A 193 17.05 -43.81 -28.14
N ALA A 194 15.74 -43.83 -27.95
CA ALA A 194 14.83 -44.59 -28.81
C ALA A 194 14.79 -44.03 -30.24
N ALA A 195 14.80 -42.71 -30.42
CA ALA A 195 14.82 -42.05 -31.72
C ALA A 195 16.12 -42.34 -32.47
N ILE A 196 17.28 -42.25 -31.80
CA ILE A 196 18.59 -42.61 -32.39
C ILE A 196 18.59 -44.09 -32.78
N LYS A 197 18.09 -44.98 -31.92
CA LYS A 197 18.00 -46.41 -32.25
C LYS A 197 17.10 -46.66 -33.46
N ALA A 198 15.96 -45.98 -33.55
CA ALA A 198 15.05 -46.07 -34.70
C ALA A 198 15.69 -45.54 -35.98
N GLN A 199 16.47 -44.45 -35.91
CA GLN A 199 17.24 -43.94 -37.06
C GLN A 199 18.30 -44.95 -37.53
N ILE A 200 19.02 -45.59 -36.60
CA ILE A 200 20.00 -46.64 -36.94
C ILE A 200 19.31 -47.85 -37.56
N GLU A 201 18.14 -48.25 -37.06
CA GLU A 201 17.37 -49.36 -37.63
C GLU A 201 16.84 -49.02 -39.04
N ALA A 202 16.36 -47.79 -39.24
CA ALA A 202 15.94 -47.30 -40.54
C ALA A 202 17.10 -47.28 -41.56
N ASP A 203 18.26 -46.72 -41.20
CA ASP A 203 19.46 -46.71 -42.06
C ASP A 203 19.96 -48.13 -42.35
N LYS A 204 19.91 -49.04 -41.37
CA LYS A 204 20.27 -50.44 -41.57
C LYS A 204 19.30 -51.15 -42.52
N ARG A 205 18.00 -50.86 -42.40
CA ARG A 205 16.96 -51.42 -43.28
C ARG A 205 17.09 -50.87 -44.70
N GLU A 206 17.28 -49.57 -44.87
CA GLU A 206 17.50 -48.95 -46.18
C GLU A 206 18.74 -49.52 -46.86
N ARG A 207 19.86 -49.67 -46.12
CA ARG A 207 21.07 -50.31 -46.65
C ARG A 207 20.82 -51.77 -47.05
N ALA A 208 20.08 -52.53 -46.25
CA ALA A 208 19.72 -53.91 -46.57
C ALA A 208 18.79 -54.01 -47.79
N GLU A 209 17.79 -53.13 -47.90
CA GLU A 209 16.89 -53.05 -49.05
C GLU A 209 17.64 -52.65 -50.32
N LYS A 210 18.57 -51.69 -50.24
CA LYS A 210 19.42 -51.29 -51.36
C LYS A 210 20.33 -52.43 -51.82
N ALA A 211 20.98 -53.14 -50.87
CA ALA A 211 21.81 -54.29 -51.18
C ALA A 211 21.00 -55.47 -51.76
N ALA A 212 19.80 -55.73 -51.22
CA ALA A 212 18.89 -56.75 -51.76
C ALA A 212 18.41 -56.39 -53.16
N ARG A 213 18.08 -55.11 -53.41
CA ARG A 213 17.69 -54.60 -54.72
C ARG A 213 18.84 -54.71 -55.73
N GLU A 214 20.07 -54.40 -55.34
CA GLU A 214 21.25 -54.53 -56.20
C GLU A 214 21.59 -56.01 -56.50
N LYS A 215 21.47 -56.89 -55.50
CA LYS A 215 21.64 -58.34 -55.70
C LYS A 215 20.57 -58.91 -56.64
N ALA A 216 19.30 -58.51 -56.47
CA ALA A 216 18.21 -58.92 -57.36
C ALA A 216 18.42 -58.42 -58.80
N LEU A 217 18.91 -57.18 -58.98
CA LEU A 217 19.33 -56.63 -60.27
C LEU A 217 20.45 -57.44 -60.91
N ARG A 218 21.44 -57.90 -60.12
CA ARG A 218 22.60 -58.66 -60.62
C ARG A 218 22.28 -60.11 -60.95
N GLU A 219 21.35 -60.74 -60.22
CA GLU A 219 20.87 -62.11 -60.49
C GLU A 219 19.80 -62.17 -61.60
N GLY A 220 19.50 -61.04 -62.27
CA GLY A 220 18.61 -61.00 -63.44
C GLY A 220 17.14 -61.26 -63.11
N LYS A 221 16.73 -61.16 -61.84
CA LYS A 221 15.32 -61.27 -61.45
C LYS A 221 14.67 -59.90 -61.55
N ALA A 222 13.65 -59.77 -62.41
CA ALA A 222 12.91 -58.54 -62.62
C ALA A 222 12.38 -57.96 -61.30
N ILE A 223 12.76 -56.72 -61.00
CA ILE A 223 12.19 -55.93 -59.90
C ILE A 223 10.74 -55.60 -60.28
N PRO A 224 9.73 -55.88 -59.44
CA PRO A 224 8.44 -55.23 -59.60
C PRO A 224 8.65 -53.74 -59.30
N THR A 225 8.58 -52.91 -60.34
CA THR A 225 8.45 -51.46 -60.20
C THR A 225 7.13 -51.18 -59.50
N SER A 226 7.17 -51.03 -58.17
CA SER A 226 6.06 -50.48 -57.43
C SER A 226 5.90 -49.01 -57.84
N SER A 227 4.82 -48.73 -58.56
CA SER A 227 4.35 -47.40 -58.87
C SER A 227 4.18 -46.59 -57.58
N SER A 228 5.03 -45.57 -57.39
CA SER A 228 4.70 -44.47 -56.46
C SER A 228 3.46 -43.75 -57.01
N PRO A 229 2.38 -43.59 -56.23
CA PRO A 229 1.33 -42.66 -56.60
C PRO A 229 1.87 -41.24 -56.44
N VAL A 230 1.70 -40.45 -57.50
CA VAL A 230 1.92 -39.00 -57.50
C VAL A 230 1.02 -38.39 -56.42
N PRO A 231 1.55 -37.67 -55.41
CA PRO A 231 0.69 -36.95 -54.48
C PRO A 231 0.03 -35.78 -55.23
N THR A 232 -1.30 -35.83 -55.30
CA THR A 232 -2.13 -34.70 -55.74
C THR A 232 -1.92 -33.54 -54.77
N ILE A 233 -1.46 -32.42 -55.31
CA ILE A 233 -1.31 -31.15 -54.61
C ILE A 233 -2.72 -30.61 -54.32
N VAL A 234 -3.15 -30.72 -53.07
CA VAL A 234 -4.23 -29.88 -52.53
C VAL A 234 -3.56 -28.71 -51.82
N PRO A 235 -3.86 -27.43 -52.17
CA PRO A 235 -3.29 -26.31 -51.45
C PRO A 235 -3.93 -26.25 -50.06
N LYS A 236 -3.17 -26.69 -49.06
CA LYS A 236 -3.45 -26.39 -47.65
C LYS A 236 -2.64 -25.15 -47.29
N ALA A 237 -3.32 -24.14 -46.75
CA ALA A 237 -2.72 -22.88 -46.36
C ALA A 237 -1.55 -23.12 -45.39
N ASP A 238 -0.36 -22.80 -45.88
CA ASP A 238 0.89 -22.83 -45.14
C ASP A 238 0.96 -21.58 -44.25
N THR A 239 1.16 -21.79 -42.95
CA THR A 239 1.36 -20.73 -41.94
C THR A 239 2.81 -20.66 -41.48
N GLY A 240 3.75 -20.91 -42.40
CA GLY A 240 5.18 -20.95 -42.11
C GLY A 240 6.04 -20.12 -43.06
N LEU A 241 5.74 -18.84 -43.27
CA LEU A 241 6.68 -17.91 -43.89
C LEU A 241 7.51 -17.20 -42.82
N LYS A 242 8.83 -17.41 -42.87
CA LYS A 242 9.81 -16.70 -42.06
C LYS A 242 9.70 -15.20 -42.33
N SER A 243 9.63 -14.39 -41.28
CA SER A 243 9.27 -12.97 -41.31
C SER A 243 10.28 -12.02 -41.97
N SER A 244 11.33 -12.52 -42.62
CA SER A 244 12.39 -11.68 -43.21
C SER A 244 12.20 -11.35 -44.70
N GLU A 245 11.21 -11.92 -45.39
CA GLU A 245 11.03 -11.75 -46.84
C GLU A 245 9.73 -11.06 -47.26
N ASN A 246 8.94 -10.55 -46.31
CA ASN A 246 7.75 -9.74 -46.64
C ASN A 246 8.03 -8.25 -46.36
N PRO A 247 8.02 -7.37 -47.38
CA PRO A 247 8.32 -5.95 -47.21
C PRO A 247 7.21 -5.16 -46.48
N GLU A 248 6.02 -5.75 -46.34
CA GLU A 248 4.89 -5.15 -45.65
C GLU A 248 4.20 -6.16 -44.71
N THR A 249 3.82 -5.72 -43.52
CA THR A 249 3.06 -6.48 -42.52
C THR A 249 1.67 -5.86 -42.32
N ARG A 250 0.63 -6.71 -42.35
CA ARG A 250 -0.76 -6.27 -42.15
C ARG A 250 -1.23 -6.63 -40.75
N LEU A 251 -1.53 -5.63 -39.93
CA LEU A 251 -2.09 -5.81 -38.59
C LEU A 251 -3.61 -5.56 -38.61
N GLN A 252 -4.35 -6.47 -37.97
CA GLN A 252 -5.79 -6.35 -37.75
C GLN A 252 -6.08 -6.36 -36.25
N ILE A 253 -6.57 -5.24 -35.73
CA ILE A 253 -6.88 -5.08 -34.31
C ILE A 253 -8.40 -5.15 -34.12
N ARG A 254 -8.85 -6.13 -33.32
CA ARG A 254 -10.24 -6.24 -32.87
C ARG A 254 -10.38 -5.50 -31.56
N LEU A 255 -11.17 -4.42 -31.53
CA LEU A 255 -11.41 -3.67 -30.30
C LEU A 255 -12.36 -4.45 -29.38
N ALA A 256 -12.04 -4.48 -28.09
CA ALA A 256 -12.79 -5.22 -27.07
C ALA A 256 -14.23 -4.69 -26.85
N THR A 257 -14.51 -3.47 -27.28
CA THR A 257 -15.83 -2.84 -27.20
C THR A 257 -16.82 -3.34 -28.27
N GLY A 258 -16.39 -4.24 -29.16
CA GLY A 258 -17.22 -4.78 -30.24
C GLY A 258 -17.40 -3.77 -31.37
N GLY A 259 -16.96 -4.14 -32.58
CA GLY A 259 -17.02 -3.27 -33.76
C GLY A 259 -16.21 -3.83 -34.92
N ALA A 260 -16.27 -3.14 -36.07
CA ALA A 260 -15.51 -3.54 -37.25
C ALA A 260 -13.99 -3.51 -36.95
N PRO A 261 -13.25 -4.59 -37.25
CA PRO A 261 -11.84 -4.67 -36.92
C PRO A 261 -11.02 -3.66 -37.73
N MET A 262 -10.12 -2.95 -37.05
CA MET A 262 -9.27 -1.95 -37.69
C MET A 262 -8.06 -2.63 -38.35
N THR A 263 -7.92 -2.49 -39.66
CA THR A 263 -6.79 -3.05 -40.43
C THR A 263 -5.85 -1.96 -40.93
N LYS A 264 -4.53 -2.11 -40.67
CA LYS A 264 -3.48 -1.22 -41.19
C LYS A 264 -2.26 -2.02 -41.65
N THR A 265 -1.64 -1.56 -42.72
CA THR A 265 -0.44 -2.14 -43.34
C THR A 265 0.76 -1.26 -43.03
N PHE A 266 1.86 -1.88 -42.60
CA PHE A 266 3.10 -1.21 -42.19
C PHE A 266 4.30 -1.82 -42.92
N PRO A 267 5.27 -1.00 -43.38
CA PRO A 267 6.49 -1.51 -43.99
C PRO A 267 7.37 -2.21 -42.94
N SER A 268 8.09 -3.26 -43.33
CA SER A 268 8.94 -4.10 -42.48
C SER A 268 10.35 -3.52 -42.24
N ASP A 269 10.60 -2.28 -42.65
CA ASP A 269 11.91 -1.65 -42.56
C ASP A 269 12.17 -1.16 -41.13
N ASN A 270 13.21 -1.70 -40.49
CA ASN A 270 13.59 -1.33 -39.12
C ASN A 270 14.46 -0.06 -39.13
N SER A 271 13.84 1.04 -39.55
CA SER A 271 14.41 2.38 -39.51
C SER A 271 13.84 3.12 -38.29
N MET A 272 14.47 2.88 -37.14
CA MET A 272 14.49 3.77 -35.97
C MET A 272 15.90 3.80 -35.40
#